data_AF-A0A0S3RFG8-F1
#
_entry.id   AF-A0A0S3RFG8-F1
#
_cell.length_a   1.000
_cell.length_b   1.000
_cell.length_c   1.000
_cell.angle_alpha   90.00
_cell.angle_beta   90.00
_cell.angle_gamma   90.00
#
_symmetry.space_group_name_H-M   'P 1'
#
loop_
_entity.id
_entity.type
_entity.pdbx_description
1 polymer ?
#
loop_
_entity_poly.entity_id
_entity_poly.type
_entity_poly.pdbx_seq_one_letter_code
_entity_poly.pdbx_strand_id
1 'polypeptide(L)'
;EARTSYATHNRKLKELSLLRAKSSSSVFFSAFSRTLTPLFDFQRRLASVERVVSFVSALAASASDEFIDCFLKFLLAAATTSSKTTRFRACQIVSEIMMVRVRDKMPMVLLQLEHFHVL
;
A
#
# COMPACT_ATOMS: atom_id res chain seq x y z
N GLU A 1 6.70 -7.26 -12.56
CA GLU A 1 6.79 -8.52 -11.78
C GLU A 1 5.67 -8.68 -10.76
N ALA A 2 5.43 -7.74 -9.84
CA ALA A 2 4.31 -7.87 -8.87
C ALA A 2 2.92 -8.09 -9.53
N ARG A 3 2.75 -7.63 -10.77
CA ARG A 3 1.58 -7.85 -11.63
C ARG A 3 1.44 -9.25 -12.23
N THR A 4 2.36 -10.20 -12.01
CA THR A 4 2.27 -11.56 -12.57
C THR A 4 1.95 -12.62 -11.52
N SER A 5 2.53 -12.53 -10.32
CA SER A 5 2.29 -13.49 -9.23
C SER A 5 2.58 -12.90 -7.85
N TYR A 6 1.82 -13.35 -6.84
CA TYR A 6 2.07 -13.06 -5.42
C TYR A 6 3.40 -13.65 -4.93
N ALA A 7 3.91 -14.72 -5.55
CA ALA A 7 5.14 -15.40 -5.12
C ALA A 7 6.36 -14.46 -5.07
N THR A 8 6.40 -13.46 -5.95
CA THR A 8 7.50 -12.48 -6.01
C THR A 8 7.32 -11.28 -5.08
N HIS A 9 6.13 -11.11 -4.47
CA HIS A 9 5.81 -9.89 -3.69
C HIS A 9 6.76 -9.70 -2.53
N ASN A 10 6.95 -10.71 -1.68
CA ASN A 10 7.80 -10.59 -0.49
C ASN A 10 9.25 -10.17 -0.83
N ARG A 11 9.82 -10.77 -1.88
CA ARG A 11 11.16 -10.41 -2.36
C ARG A 11 11.20 -8.95 -2.85
N LYS A 12 10.23 -8.57 -3.68
CA LYS A 12 10.15 -7.22 -4.26
C LYS A 12 9.81 -6.14 -3.24
N LEU A 13 9.03 -6.46 -2.21
CA LEU A 13 8.78 -5.56 -1.09
C LEU A 13 10.07 -5.26 -0.34
N LYS A 14 10.89 -6.27 -0.05
CA LYS A 14 12.21 -6.07 0.58
C LYS A 14 13.12 -5.20 -0.28
N GLU A 15 13.22 -5.51 -1.57
CA GLU A 15 14.04 -4.73 -2.52
C GLU A 15 13.59 -3.25 -2.59
N LEU A 16 12.29 -2.99 -2.75
CA LEU A 16 11.78 -1.62 -2.83
C LEU A 16 11.82 -0.87 -1.50
N SER A 17 11.63 -1.55 -0.37
CA SER A 17 11.79 -0.94 0.95
C SER A 17 13.24 -0.51 1.19
N LEU A 18 14.21 -1.32 0.77
CA LEU A 18 15.64 -0.94 0.80
C LEU A 18 15.92 0.24 -0.14
N LEU A 19 15.36 0.24 -1.35
CA LEU A 19 15.52 1.35 -2.31
C LEU A 19 14.94 2.65 -1.73
N ARG A 20 13.75 2.58 -1.12
CA ARG A 20 13.10 3.71 -0.45
C ARG A 20 13.94 4.24 0.70
N ALA A 21 14.53 3.37 1.51
CA ALA A 21 15.39 3.78 2.62
C ALA A 21 16.72 4.43 2.18
N LYS A 22 17.23 4.07 1.00
CA LYS A 22 18.48 4.62 0.43
C LYS A 22 18.28 5.90 -0.38
N SER A 23 17.05 6.16 -0.82
CA SER A 23 16.72 7.30 -1.67
C SER A 23 16.15 8.44 -0.83
N SER A 24 16.21 9.68 -1.33
CA SER A 24 15.44 10.76 -0.71
C SER A 24 13.94 10.46 -0.84
N SER A 25 13.19 10.74 0.24
CA SER A 25 11.75 10.45 0.33
C SER A 25 10.97 11.08 -0.83
N SER A 26 11.30 12.33 -1.18
CA SER A 26 10.66 13.06 -2.29
C SER A 26 10.92 12.44 -3.66
N VAL A 27 12.14 12.02 -3.96
CA VAL A 27 12.50 11.38 -5.25
C VAL A 27 11.81 10.04 -5.39
N PHE A 28 11.86 9.22 -4.34
CA PHE A 28 11.19 7.93 -4.33
C PHE A 28 9.68 8.10 -4.48
N PHE A 29 9.07 9.02 -3.71
CA PHE A 29 7.63 9.27 -3.76
C PHE A 29 7.17 9.78 -5.14
N SER A 30 7.94 10.67 -5.77
CA SER A 30 7.65 11.16 -7.13
C SER A 30 7.68 10.03 -8.16
N ALA A 31 8.73 9.20 -8.15
CA ALA A 31 8.82 8.04 -9.05
C ALA A 31 7.69 7.03 -8.78
N PHE A 32 7.39 6.77 -7.50
CA PHE A 32 6.35 5.86 -7.06
C PHE A 32 4.96 6.31 -7.51
N SER A 33 4.57 7.54 -7.21
CA SER A 33 3.25 8.10 -7.57
C SER A 33 3.01 8.10 -9.08
N ARG A 34 4.02 8.50 -9.88
CA ARG A 34 3.95 8.43 -11.36
C ARG A 34 3.78 7.01 -11.88
N THR A 35 4.40 6.03 -11.23
CA THR A 35 4.27 4.61 -11.59
C THR A 35 2.86 4.07 -11.31
N LEU A 36 2.14 4.68 -10.36
CA LEU A 36 0.76 4.30 -10.02
C LEU A 36 -0.28 4.94 -10.92
N THR A 37 0.03 6.02 -11.65
CA THR A 37 -0.94 6.71 -12.51
C THR A 37 -1.71 5.76 -13.44
N PRO A 38 -1.07 4.82 -14.18
CA PRO A 38 -1.79 3.90 -15.05
C PRO A 38 -2.73 2.95 -14.30
N LEU A 39 -2.51 2.71 -13.00
CA LEU A 39 -3.36 1.83 -12.18
C LEU A 39 -4.79 2.39 -12.05
N PHE A 40 -4.93 3.72 -12.04
CA PHE A 40 -6.21 4.41 -11.85
C PHE A 40 -7.11 4.39 -13.09
N ASP A 41 -6.53 4.14 -14.27
CA ASP A 41 -7.25 4.08 -15.55
C ASP A 41 -7.88 2.70 -15.81
N PHE A 42 -7.52 1.66 -15.05
CA PHE A 42 -8.08 0.32 -15.24
C PHE A 42 -9.48 0.18 -14.63
N GLN A 43 -10.50 0.31 -15.48
CA GLN A 43 -11.90 0.11 -15.13
C GLN A 43 -12.26 -1.33 -14.75
N ARG A 44 -11.61 -2.34 -15.34
CA ARG A 44 -11.89 -3.76 -15.07
C ARG A 44 -11.10 -4.27 -13.86
N ARG A 45 -11.77 -5.06 -13.00
CA ARG A 45 -11.11 -5.84 -11.93
C ARG A 45 -10.32 -6.99 -12.56
N LEU A 46 -9.08 -6.73 -12.94
CA LEU A 46 -8.15 -7.73 -13.44
C LEU A 46 -7.31 -8.25 -12.29
N ALA A 47 -7.11 -9.57 -12.21
CA ALA A 47 -6.28 -10.18 -11.17
C ALA A 47 -4.85 -9.61 -11.13
N SER A 48 -4.33 -9.14 -12.27
CA SER A 48 -3.05 -8.43 -12.35
C SER A 48 -3.07 -7.08 -11.63
N VAL A 49 -4.17 -6.34 -11.74
CA VAL A 49 -4.36 -5.05 -11.06
C VAL A 49 -4.54 -5.25 -9.57
N GLU A 50 -5.38 -6.23 -9.16
CA GLU A 50 -5.57 -6.55 -7.74
C GLU A 50 -4.25 -6.94 -7.07
N ARG A 51 -3.40 -7.71 -7.77
CA ARG A 51 -2.04 -8.02 -7.30
C ARG A 51 -1.16 -6.78 -7.15
N VAL A 52 -1.27 -5.80 -8.03
CA VAL A 52 -0.51 -4.55 -7.87
C VAL A 52 -1.05 -3.73 -6.71
N VAL A 53 -2.37 -3.64 -6.53
CA VAL A 53 -3.00 -2.96 -5.39
C VAL A 53 -2.49 -3.56 -4.07
N SER A 54 -2.55 -4.88 -3.90
CA SER A 54 -2.06 -5.52 -2.66
C SER A 54 -0.57 -5.27 -2.42
N PHE A 55 0.25 -5.30 -3.48
CA PHE A 55 1.68 -5.00 -3.39
C PHE A 55 1.95 -3.57 -2.93
N VAL A 56 1.26 -2.60 -3.52
CA VAL A 56 1.39 -1.17 -3.22
C VAL A 56 0.92 -0.88 -1.80
N SER A 57 -0.20 -1.46 -1.39
CA SER A 57 -0.74 -1.35 -0.04
C SER A 57 0.22 -1.92 0.99
N ALA A 58 0.81 -3.09 0.76
CA ALA A 58 1.79 -3.70 1.66
C ALA A 58 3.08 -2.86 1.76
N LEU A 59 3.58 -2.33 0.64
CA LEU A 59 4.76 -1.46 0.63
C LEU A 59 4.50 -0.20 1.46
N ALA A 60 3.39 0.48 1.22
CA ALA A 60 2.99 1.67 1.95
C ALA A 60 2.71 1.37 3.43
N ALA A 61 2.12 0.22 3.76
CA ALA A 61 1.86 -0.22 5.12
C ALA A 61 3.15 -0.49 5.93
N SER A 62 4.24 -0.87 5.26
CA SER A 62 5.58 -1.02 5.87
C SER A 62 6.42 0.28 5.87
N ALA A 63 5.84 1.39 5.42
CA ALA A 63 6.55 2.66 5.30
C ALA A 63 6.62 3.47 6.60
N SER A 64 7.41 4.55 6.58
CA SER A 64 7.46 5.54 7.67
C SER A 64 6.19 6.39 7.66
N ASP A 65 5.74 6.84 8.84
CA ASP A 65 4.52 7.65 9.00
C ASP A 65 4.46 8.86 8.05
N GLU A 66 5.59 9.53 7.84
CA GLU A 66 5.72 10.63 6.88
C GLU A 66 5.38 10.20 5.43
N PHE A 67 5.90 9.05 4.98
CA PHE A 67 5.61 8.55 3.63
C PHE A 67 4.13 8.20 3.48
N ILE A 68 3.53 7.60 4.50
CA ILE A 68 2.10 7.25 4.48
C ILE A 68 1.25 8.51 4.46
N ASP A 69 1.56 9.51 5.26
CA ASP A 69 0.82 10.77 5.28
C ASP A 69 0.84 11.42 3.88
N CYS A 70 2.00 11.52 3.25
CA CYS A 70 2.11 11.98 1.86
C CYS A 70 1.31 11.10 0.89
N PHE A 71 1.37 9.78 1.04
CA PHE A 71 0.67 8.86 0.14
C PHE A 71 -0.85 8.88 0.30
N LEU A 72 -1.35 9.00 1.53
CA LEU A 72 -2.77 9.14 1.81
C LEU A 72 -3.31 10.46 1.27
N LYS A 73 -2.55 11.57 1.38
CA LYS A 73 -2.91 12.85 0.76
C LYS A 73 -3.02 12.72 -0.77
N PHE A 74 -2.08 12.03 -1.40
CA PHE A 74 -2.12 11.73 -2.83
C PHE A 74 -3.36 10.89 -3.21
N LEU A 75 -3.66 9.82 -2.46
CA LEU A 75 -4.83 8.97 -2.72
C LEU A 75 -6.15 9.72 -2.46
N LEU A 76 -6.21 10.57 -1.44
CA LEU A 76 -7.38 11.38 -1.14
C LEU A 76 -7.67 12.38 -2.28
N ALA A 77 -6.63 13.00 -2.84
CA ALA A 77 -6.78 13.85 -4.03
C ALA A 77 -7.28 13.05 -5.25
N ALA A 78 -6.81 11.81 -5.44
CA ALA A 78 -7.34 10.93 -6.49
C ALA A 78 -8.81 10.54 -6.24
N ALA A 79 -9.21 10.38 -4.98
CA ALA A 79 -10.56 10.04 -4.56
C ALA A 79 -11.61 11.15 -4.77
N THR A 80 -11.19 12.40 -5.02
CA THR A 80 -12.08 13.53 -5.31
C THR A 80 -12.19 13.88 -6.80
N THR A 81 -11.50 13.13 -7.67
CA THR A 81 -11.56 13.35 -9.13
C THR A 81 -12.94 12.99 -9.71
N SER A 82 -13.28 13.54 -10.89
CA SER A 82 -14.52 13.20 -11.58
C SER A 82 -14.56 11.75 -12.10
N SER A 83 -13.38 11.14 -12.29
CA SER A 83 -13.24 9.77 -12.80
C SER A 83 -13.68 8.72 -11.78
N LYS A 84 -14.78 8.02 -12.07
CA LYS A 84 -15.29 6.92 -11.23
C LYS A 84 -14.25 5.83 -10.98
N THR A 85 -13.43 5.51 -11.99
CA THR A 85 -12.39 4.47 -11.88
C THR A 85 -11.27 4.92 -10.96
N THR A 86 -10.80 6.16 -11.12
CA THR A 86 -9.76 6.74 -10.26
C THR A 86 -10.21 6.76 -8.81
N ARG A 87 -11.43 7.23 -8.54
CA ARG A 87 -12.00 7.24 -7.20
C ARG A 87 -12.09 5.84 -6.59
N PHE A 88 -12.64 4.88 -7.33
CA PHE A 88 -12.75 3.50 -6.87
C PHE A 88 -11.38 2.92 -6.50
N ARG A 89 -10.37 3.10 -7.36
CA ARG A 89 -9.02 2.57 -7.14
C ARG A 89 -8.31 3.26 -5.99
N ALA A 90 -8.45 4.57 -5.86
CA ALA A 90 -7.89 5.31 -4.72
C ALA A 90 -8.47 4.81 -3.40
N CYS A 91 -9.81 4.71 -3.29
CA CYS A 91 -10.47 4.20 -2.09
C CYS A 91 -10.08 2.74 -1.79
N GLN A 92 -9.96 1.90 -2.82
CA GLN A 92 -9.52 0.51 -2.66
C GLN A 92 -8.13 0.41 -2.01
N ILE A 93 -7.16 1.19 -2.50
CA ILE A 93 -5.80 1.19 -1.95
C ILE A 93 -5.82 1.71 -0.50
N VAL A 94 -6.56 2.78 -0.21
CA VAL A 94 -6.71 3.30 1.16
C VAL A 94 -7.27 2.23 2.10
N SER A 95 -8.36 1.57 1.72
CA SER A 95 -8.96 0.49 2.51
C SER A 95 -7.99 -0.65 2.76
N GLU A 96 -7.23 -1.08 1.75
CA GLU A 96 -6.23 -2.14 1.94
C GLU A 96 -5.08 -1.71 2.86
N ILE A 97 -4.55 -0.49 2.74
CA ILE A 97 -3.52 0.03 3.67
C ILE A 97 -4.03 0.01 5.11
N MET A 98 -5.25 0.51 5.34
CA MET A 98 -5.87 0.50 6.66
C MET A 98 -6.01 -0.92 7.20
N MET A 99 -6.49 -1.86 6.39
CA MET A 99 -6.64 -3.26 6.78
C MET A 99 -5.30 -3.93 7.11
N VAL A 100 -4.25 -3.66 6.34
CA VAL A 100 -2.90 -4.20 6.64
C VAL A 100 -2.36 -3.62 7.94
N ARG A 101 -2.50 -2.31 8.16
CA ARG A 101 -2.06 -1.62 9.39
C ARG A 101 -2.79 -2.10 10.64
N VAL A 102 -4.11 -2.26 10.55
CA VAL A 102 -4.91 -2.77 11.66
C VAL A 102 -4.59 -4.24 11.92
N ARG A 103 -4.42 -5.05 10.88
CA ARG A 103 -4.03 -6.46 10.99
C ARG A 103 -2.64 -6.63 11.57
N ASP A 104 -1.69 -5.74 11.31
CA ASP A 104 -0.35 -5.76 11.89
C ASP A 104 -0.36 -5.42 13.39
N LYS A 105 -1.32 -4.58 13.83
CA LYS A 105 -1.54 -4.31 15.26
C LYS A 105 -2.34 -5.39 15.99
N MET A 106 -3.19 -6.15 15.32
CA MET A 106 -3.98 -7.23 15.92
C MET A 106 -3.17 -8.37 16.59
N PRO A 107 -2.03 -8.87 16.04
CA PRO A 107 -1.23 -9.89 16.73
C PRO A 107 -0.59 -9.35 18.00
N MET A 108 -0.34 -8.04 18.12
CA MET A 108 0.17 -7.44 19.37
C MET A 108 -0.89 -7.39 20.46
N VAL A 109 -2.18 -7.20 20.11
CA VAL A 109 -3.29 -7.22 21.08
C VAL A 109 -3.57 -8.66 21.57
N LEU A 110 -3.47 -9.64 20.67
CA LEU A 110 -3.57 -11.06 21.04
C LEU A 110 -2.37 -11.50 21.91
N LEU A 111 -1.15 -11.08 21.60
CA LEU A 111 0.02 -11.35 22.45
C LEU A 111 -0.05 -10.66 23.81
N GLN A 112 -0.61 -9.44 23.90
CA GLN A 112 -0.85 -8.77 25.18
C GLN A 112 -1.95 -9.45 26.01
N LEU A 113 -2.98 -10.02 25.36
CA LEU A 113 -4.04 -10.79 26.04
C LEU A 113 -3.54 -12.15 26.52
N GLU A 114 -2.66 -12.83 25.78
CA GLU A 114 -2.02 -14.06 26.25
C GLU A 114 -1.07 -13.79 27.43
N HIS A 115 -0.39 -12.64 27.46
CA HIS A 115 0.39 -12.23 28.63
C HIS A 115 -0.46 -11.86 29.86
N PHE A 116 -1.70 -11.40 29.67
CA PHE A 116 -2.61 -11.06 30.76
C PHE A 116 -3.38 -12.26 31.34
N HIS A 117 -3.47 -13.38 30.60
CA HIS A 117 -4.15 -14.60 31.06
C HIS A 117 -3.23 -15.58 31.81
N VAL A 118 -1.93 -15.26 31.93
CA VAL A 118 -0.91 -16.07 32.62
C VAL A 118 -0.50 -15.43 33.97
N LEU A 119 -1.18 -14.37 34.40
CA LEU A 119 -1.09 -13.76 35.75
C LEU A 119 -2.41 -13.93 36.47
#